data_AF-A0A1A9T3U0-F1
#
_entry.id   AF-A0A1A9T3U0-F1
#
_cell.length_a   1.000
_cell.length_b   1.000
_cell.length_c   1.000
_cell.angle_alpha   90.00
_cell.angle_beta   90.00
_cell.angle_gamma   90.00
#
_symmetry.space_group_name_H-M   'P 1'
#
loop_
_entity.id
_entity.type
_entity.pdbx_description
1 polymer ?
#
loop_
_entity_poly.entity_id
_entity_poly.type
_entity_poly.pdbx_seq_one_letter_code
_entity_poly.pdbx_strand_id
1 'polypeptide(L)'
;MAQKNHPDSLVKVLISIFQFGLLLIGLIGLSVEFFKDDGGLRQLLSKMMDSSLGLFWIPIVIAVLYLLNRWLSGKVEGKNTSRGNFPLYAMMAIGAFFVYQLLTTGSF
;
A
#
# COMPACT_ATOMS: atom_id res chain seq x y z
N MET A 1 24.20 -36.53 -9.51
CA MET A 1 23.85 -36.85 -8.11
C MET A 1 22.75 -35.89 -7.67
N ALA A 2 21.61 -36.47 -7.28
CA ALA A 2 20.44 -35.92 -6.58
C ALA A 2 20.02 -34.44 -6.78
N GLN A 3 18.90 -34.27 -7.50
CA GLN A 3 18.02 -33.12 -7.44
C GLN A 3 17.54 -32.95 -6.00
N LYS A 4 18.00 -31.90 -5.32
CA LYS A 4 17.59 -31.58 -3.94
C LYS A 4 16.19 -30.97 -4.01
N ASN A 5 15.17 -31.80 -3.81
CA ASN A 5 13.81 -31.34 -3.56
C ASN A 5 13.84 -30.38 -2.37
N HIS A 6 13.67 -29.09 -2.63
CA HIS A 6 13.44 -28.07 -1.62
C HIS A 6 11.93 -28.02 -1.34
N PRO A 7 11.41 -28.67 -0.28
CA PRO A 7 10.02 -28.48 0.15
C PRO A 7 9.72 -27.00 0.48
N ASP A 8 10.75 -26.19 0.71
CA ASP A 8 10.64 -24.73 0.87
C ASP A 8 10.08 -24.03 -0.38
N SER A 9 10.25 -24.58 -1.59
CA SER A 9 9.80 -23.92 -2.82
C SER A 9 8.28 -23.79 -2.88
N LEU A 10 7.54 -24.86 -2.56
CA LEU A 10 6.07 -24.86 -2.64
C LEU A 10 5.46 -23.98 -1.54
N VAL A 11 5.97 -24.05 -0.30
CA VAL A 11 5.51 -23.20 0.80
C VAL A 11 5.83 -21.74 0.51
N LYS A 12 7.01 -21.44 -0.02
CA LYS A 12 7.40 -20.08 -0.39
C LYS A 12 6.59 -19.53 -1.56
N VAL A 13 6.28 -20.36 -2.56
CA VAL A 13 5.37 -20.00 -3.66
C VAL A 13 3.98 -19.72 -3.12
N LEU A 14 3.46 -20.55 -2.19
CA LEU A 14 2.16 -20.34 -1.57
C LEU A 14 2.12 -19.03 -0.75
N ILE A 15 3.17 -18.73 0.01
CA ILE A 15 3.30 -17.46 0.74
C ILE A 15 3.35 -16.28 -0.25
N SER A 16 4.10 -16.40 -1.34
CA SER A 16 4.17 -15.35 -2.38
C SER A 16 2.82 -15.10 -3.05
N ILE A 17 2.06 -16.16 -3.37
CA ILE A 17 0.71 -16.06 -3.95
C ILE A 17 -0.22 -15.37 -2.96
N PHE A 18 -0.16 -15.74 -1.67
CA PHE A 18 -0.96 -15.12 -0.62
C PHE A 18 -0.63 -13.63 -0.45
N GLN A 19 0.66 -13.27 -0.38
CA GLN A 19 1.11 -11.88 -0.30
C GLN A 19 0.66 -11.06 -1.50
N PHE A 20 0.78 -11.63 -2.71
CA PHE A 20 0.35 -10.97 -3.94
C PHE A 20 -1.18 -10.78 -3.96
N GLY A 21 -1.95 -11.79 -3.57
CA GLY A 21 -3.40 -11.70 -3.44
C GLY A 21 -3.82 -10.61 -2.44
N LEU A 22 -3.17 -10.56 -1.27
CA LEU A 22 -3.42 -9.54 -0.27
C LEU A 22 -3.13 -8.12 -0.77
N LEU A 23 -2.03 -7.96 -1.52
CA LEU A 23 -1.64 -6.70 -2.13
C LEU A 23 -2.69 -6.24 -3.15
N LEU A 24 -3.15 -7.15 -4.02
CA LEU A 24 -4.20 -6.84 -5.00
C LEU A 24 -5.50 -6.40 -4.30
N ILE A 25 -5.92 -7.12 -3.26
CA ILE A 25 -7.12 -6.74 -2.49
C ILE A 25 -6.94 -5.39 -1.81
N GLY A 26 -5.76 -5.11 -1.26
CA GLY A 26 -5.43 -3.80 -0.69
C GLY A 26 -5.49 -2.67 -1.72
N LEU A 27 -4.96 -2.88 -2.93
CA LEU A 27 -5.04 -1.90 -4.02
C LEU A 27 -6.48 -1.68 -4.49
N ILE A 28 -7.27 -2.74 -4.64
CA ILE A 28 -8.67 -2.65 -5.07
C ILE A 28 -9.49 -1.94 -3.98
N GLY A 29 -9.36 -2.34 -2.71
CA GLY A 29 -10.05 -1.73 -1.59
C GLY A 29 -9.72 -0.24 -1.43
N LEU A 30 -8.43 0.12 -1.51
CA LEU A 30 -8.00 1.52 -1.55
C LEU A 30 -8.61 2.26 -2.73
N SER A 31 -8.58 1.68 -3.92
CA SER A 31 -9.13 2.34 -5.10
C SER A 31 -10.61 2.60 -4.90
N VAL A 32 -11.37 1.60 -4.48
CA VAL A 32 -12.80 1.75 -4.20
C VAL A 32 -13.02 2.84 -3.15
N GLU A 33 -12.35 2.80 -1.99
CA GLU A 33 -12.41 3.82 -0.92
C GLU A 33 -12.04 5.24 -1.37
N PHE A 34 -11.06 5.38 -2.25
CA PHE A 34 -10.62 6.68 -2.76
C PHE A 34 -11.57 7.26 -3.79
N PHE A 35 -12.22 6.41 -4.61
CA PHE A 35 -13.08 6.83 -5.72
C PHE A 35 -14.58 6.85 -5.39
N LYS A 36 -15.02 6.45 -4.19
CA LYS A 36 -16.42 6.62 -3.72
C LYS A 36 -16.83 8.08 -3.77
N ASP A 37 -18.11 8.36 -3.92
CA ASP A 37 -18.64 9.74 -3.93
C ASP A 37 -18.29 10.53 -2.66
N ASP A 38 -18.26 9.85 -1.50
CA ASP A 38 -17.81 10.37 -0.19
C ASP A 38 -16.42 9.84 0.20
N GLY A 39 -15.64 9.40 -0.78
CA GLY A 39 -14.37 8.71 -0.57
C GLY A 39 -13.32 9.57 0.13
N GLY A 40 -12.36 8.88 0.77
CA GLY A 40 -11.32 9.53 1.58
C GLY A 40 -10.50 10.59 0.82
N LEU A 41 -10.29 10.41 -0.50
CA LEU A 41 -9.58 11.39 -1.33
C LEU A 41 -10.36 12.69 -1.49
N ARG A 42 -11.65 12.60 -1.82
CA ARG A 42 -12.50 13.77 -2.06
C ARG A 42 -12.70 14.55 -0.78
N GLN A 43 -12.84 13.86 0.34
CA GLN A 43 -12.90 14.46 1.67
C GLN A 43 -11.58 15.15 2.07
N LEU A 44 -10.42 14.55 1.75
CA LEU A 44 -9.13 15.18 1.97
C LEU A 44 -8.97 16.44 1.11
N LEU A 45 -9.29 16.35 -0.18
CA LEU A 45 -9.20 17.48 -1.11
C LEU A 45 -10.15 18.62 -0.73
N SER A 46 -11.39 18.32 -0.35
CA SER A 46 -12.33 19.35 0.10
C SER A 46 -11.82 20.05 1.36
N LYS A 47 -11.33 19.30 2.36
CA LYS A 47 -10.70 19.87 3.56
C LYS A 47 -9.48 20.73 3.25
N MET A 48 -8.70 20.37 2.24
CA MET A 48 -7.54 21.15 1.81
C MET A 48 -7.96 22.45 1.11
N MET A 49 -9.02 22.41 0.28
CA MET A 49 -9.50 23.56 -0.48
C MET A 49 -10.34 24.54 0.36
N ASP A 50 -11.14 24.04 1.30
CA ASP A 50 -11.98 24.85 2.20
C ASP A 50 -11.16 25.57 3.30
N SER A 51 -9.90 25.18 3.49
CA SER A 51 -9.02 25.80 4.48
C SER A 51 -8.46 27.13 3.95
N SER A 52 -8.37 28.14 4.82
CA SER A 52 -7.68 29.42 4.54
C SER A 52 -6.20 29.24 4.18
N LEU A 53 -5.65 28.04 4.39
CA LEU A 53 -4.31 27.61 4.00
C LEU A 53 -4.28 26.92 2.62
N GLY A 54 -5.33 27.02 1.81
CA GLY A 54 -5.45 26.44 0.45
C GLY A 54 -4.20 26.58 -0.40
N LEU A 55 -3.59 27.78 -0.43
CA LEU A 55 -2.39 28.05 -1.21
C LEU A 55 -1.13 27.36 -0.64
N PHE A 56 -1.05 27.17 0.69
CA PHE A 56 0.06 26.48 1.35
C PHE A 56 0.01 24.97 1.17
N TRP A 57 -1.16 24.40 0.81
CA TRP A 57 -1.26 22.97 0.53
C TRP A 57 -0.44 22.55 -0.68
N ILE A 58 -0.28 23.40 -1.69
CA ILE A 58 0.49 23.09 -2.90
C ILE A 58 1.96 22.76 -2.54
N PRO A 59 2.74 23.63 -1.86
CA PRO A 59 4.10 23.29 -1.48
C PRO A 59 4.18 22.14 -0.47
N ILE A 60 3.19 21.99 0.41
CA ILE A 60 3.13 20.84 1.34
C ILE A 60 2.98 19.53 0.58
N VAL A 61 2.05 19.44 -0.37
CA VAL A 61 1.85 18.24 -1.20
C VAL A 61 3.11 17.92 -2.00
N ILE A 62 3.75 18.93 -2.60
CA ILE A 62 5.01 18.74 -3.32
C ILE A 62 6.11 18.20 -2.37
N ALA A 63 6.23 18.76 -1.16
CA ALA A 63 7.20 18.30 -0.17
C ALA A 63 6.92 16.85 0.28
N VAL A 64 5.66 16.48 0.50
CA VAL A 64 5.26 15.11 0.84
C VAL A 64 5.57 14.15 -0.31
N LEU A 65 5.20 14.50 -1.55
CA LEU A 65 5.49 13.69 -2.73
C LEU A 65 6.99 13.55 -2.95
N TYR A 66 7.77 14.61 -2.72
CA TYR A 66 9.23 14.56 -2.77
C TYR A 66 9.80 13.62 -1.70
N LEU A 67 9.31 13.70 -0.46
CA LEU A 67 9.74 12.83 0.63
C LEU A 67 9.40 11.36 0.33
N LEU A 68 8.19 11.10 -0.15
CA LEU A 68 7.73 9.77 -0.55
C LEU A 68 8.58 9.23 -1.70
N ASN A 69 8.80 10.02 -2.75
CA ASN A 69 9.64 9.63 -3.87
C ASN A 69 11.08 9.37 -3.42
N ARG A 70 11.63 10.23 -2.56
CA ARG A 70 12.99 10.07 -2.01
C ARG A 70 13.11 8.80 -1.17
N TRP A 71 12.06 8.47 -0.43
CA TRP A 71 12.02 7.31 0.45
C TRP A 71 11.84 6.01 -0.34
N LEU A 72 10.99 6.01 -1.38
CA LEU A 72 10.80 4.87 -2.29
C LEU A 72 11.97 4.66 -3.25
N SER A 73 12.61 5.74 -3.71
CA SER A 73 13.76 5.71 -4.64
C SER A 73 15.11 5.58 -3.94
N GLY A 74 15.13 5.43 -2.61
CA GLY A 74 16.35 5.18 -1.84
C GLY A 74 16.99 3.87 -2.31
N LYS A 75 18.09 3.97 -3.06
CA LYS A 75 18.78 2.86 -3.74
C LYS A 75 18.89 1.61 -2.87
N VAL A 76 18.30 0.53 -3.37
CA VAL A 76 18.51 -0.86 -2.93
C VAL A 76 19.87 -1.33 -3.45
N GLU A 77 20.96 -0.81 -2.89
CA GLU A 77 22.29 -1.40 -3.10
C GLU A 77 22.40 -2.66 -2.22
N GLY A 78 21.92 -3.78 -2.74
CA GLY A 78 22.39 -5.12 -2.42
C GLY A 78 22.09 -5.70 -1.03
N LYS A 79 21.42 -4.99 -0.12
CA LYS A 79 21.02 -5.55 1.18
C LYS A 79 19.55 -5.26 1.49
N ASN A 80 18.81 -6.35 1.66
CA ASN A 80 17.44 -6.42 2.18
C ASN A 80 17.40 -5.78 3.59
N THR A 81 17.36 -4.45 3.63
CA THR A 81 17.34 -3.67 4.87
C THR A 81 15.89 -3.41 5.22
N SER A 82 15.54 -3.60 6.50
CA SER A 82 14.18 -3.54 7.05
C SER A 82 13.39 -2.25 6.72
N ARG A 83 14.07 -1.19 6.25
CA ARG A 83 13.47 0.08 5.81
C ARG A 83 12.88 0.04 4.39
N GLY A 84 13.41 -0.79 3.49
CA GLY A 84 12.92 -0.91 2.12
C GLY A 84 11.60 -1.68 1.98
N ASN A 85 11.23 -2.48 2.99
CA ASN A 85 10.03 -3.32 2.97
C ASN A 85 8.81 -2.63 3.61
N PHE A 86 8.94 -1.43 4.15
CA PHE A 86 7.81 -0.72 4.76
C PHE A 86 6.67 -0.44 3.79
N PRO A 87 6.88 -0.04 2.51
CA PRO A 87 5.75 0.11 1.57
C PRO A 87 5.00 -1.21 1.39
N LEU A 88 5.73 -2.32 1.32
CA LEU A 88 5.17 -3.67 1.19
C LEU A 88 4.35 -4.06 2.43
N TYR A 89 4.90 -3.86 3.63
CA TYR A 89 4.18 -4.15 4.88
C TYR A 89 2.97 -3.24 5.09
N ALA A 90 3.06 -1.95 4.73
CA ALA A 90 1.93 -1.03 4.79
C ALA A 90 0.81 -1.47 3.85
N MET A 91 1.13 -1.84 2.61
CA MET A 91 0.15 -2.37 1.65
C MET A 91 -0.45 -3.69 2.11
N MET A 92 0.33 -4.58 2.73
CA MET A 92 -0.21 -5.80 3.32
C MET A 92 -1.16 -5.52 4.49
N ALA A 93 -0.85 -4.58 5.37
CA ALA A 93 -1.73 -4.19 6.48
C ALA A 93 -3.06 -3.62 5.96
N ILE A 94 -3.01 -2.80 4.93
CA ILE A 94 -4.19 -2.24 4.26
C ILE A 94 -5.01 -3.36 3.60
N GLY A 95 -4.36 -4.28 2.88
CA GLY A 95 -5.01 -5.44 2.29
C GLY A 95 -5.69 -6.33 3.33
N ALA A 96 -5.02 -6.61 4.46
CA ALA A 96 -5.59 -7.38 5.56
C ALA A 96 -6.83 -6.69 6.16
N PHE A 97 -6.80 -5.37 6.32
CA PHE A 97 -7.95 -4.59 6.78
C PHE A 97 -9.14 -4.72 5.83
N PHE A 98 -8.94 -4.58 4.52
CA PHE A 98 -10.01 -4.74 3.55
C PHE A 98 -10.53 -6.18 3.44
N VAL A 99 -9.66 -7.19 3.58
CA VAL A 99 -10.11 -8.60 3.67
C VAL A 99 -10.99 -8.78 4.90
N TYR A 100 -10.57 -8.25 6.06
CA TYR A 100 -11.38 -8.31 7.28
C TYR A 100 -12.73 -7.61 7.09
N GLN A 101 -12.72 -6.39 6.54
CA GLN A 101 -13.93 -5.61 6.27
C GLN A 101 -14.87 -6.33 5.27
N LEU A 102 -14.32 -6.95 4.23
CA LEU A 102 -15.08 -7.73 3.26
C LEU A 102 -15.75 -8.94 3.91
N LEU A 103 -15.04 -9.63 4.80
CA LEU A 103 -15.58 -10.81 5.50
C LEU A 103 -16.63 -10.44 6.55
N THR A 104 -16.49 -9.30 7.25
CA THR A 104 -17.45 -8.87 8.27
C THR A 104 -18.63 -8.10 7.72
N THR A 105 -18.44 -7.37 6.62
CA THR A 105 -19.42 -6.38 6.11
C THR A 105 -19.96 -6.77 4.72
N GLY A 106 -19.30 -7.68 4.01
CA GLY A 106 -19.70 -8.12 2.66
C GLY A 106 -19.54 -7.06 1.57
N SER A 107 -18.90 -5.94 1.87
CA SER A 107 -18.83 -4.76 1.00
C SER A 107 -17.42 -4.16 1.02
N PHE A 108 -17.05 -3.54 -0.11
CA PHE A 108 -15.82 -2.77 -0.29
C PHE A 108 -16.09 -1.27 -0.13
#